data_AF-A0A936MCS5-F1
#
_entry.id   AF-A0A936MCS5-F1
#
_cell.length_a   1.000
_cell.length_b   1.000
_cell.length_c   1.000
_cell.angle_alpha   90.00
_cell.angle_beta   90.00
_cell.angle_gamma   90.00
#
_symmetry.space_group_name_H-M   'P 1'
#
loop_
_entity.id
_entity.type
_entity.pdbx_description
1 polymer ?
#
loop_
_entity_poly.entity_id
_entity_poly.type
_entity_poly.pdbx_seq_one_letter_code
_entity_poly.pdbx_strand_id
1 'polypeptide(L)' 'MLTLNSILKEIKDVPVNRLEEVYQFVHSLTPKRQISEARRKKILSFAGCFADIDDADYEEFVAHTKQVRQQY' A
#
# COMPACT_ATOMS: atom_id res chain seq x y z
N MET A 1 -30.42 4.29 12.98
CA MET A 1 -29.10 3.64 12.78
C MET A 1 -28.46 4.23 11.55
N LEU A 2 -27.18 4.58 11.62
CA LEU A 2 -26.44 5.04 10.45
C LEU A 2 -26.31 3.86 9.48
N THR A 3 -26.80 3.99 8.25
CA THR A 3 -26.64 2.97 7.21
C THR A 3 -25.79 3.51 6.07
N LEU A 4 -25.10 2.64 5.33
CA LEU A 4 -24.30 3.04 4.17
C LEU A 4 -25.12 3.85 3.15
N ASN A 5 -26.38 3.47 2.96
CA ASN A 5 -27.31 4.16 2.06
C ASN A 5 -27.66 5.57 2.54
N SER A 6 -27.69 5.81 3.86
CA SER A 6 -27.90 7.14 4.43
C SER A 6 -26.68 8.04 4.16
N ILE A 7 -25.47 7.51 4.37
CA ILE A 7 -24.21 8.23 4.15
C ILE A 7 -24.03 8.58 2.67
N LEU A 8 -24.34 7.65 1.76
CA LEU A 8 -24.22 7.89 0.31
C LEU A 8 -25.21 8.94 -0.20
N LYS A 9 -26.38 9.10 0.44
CA LYS A 9 -27.30 10.20 0.12
C LYS A 9 -26.73 11.54 0.58
N GLU A 10 -26.24 11.61 1.81
CA GLU A 10 -25.65 12.84 2.36
C GLU A 10 -24.40 13.28 1.60
N ILE A 11 -23.56 12.36 1.14
CA ILE A 11 -22.39 12.68 0.31
C ILE A 11 -22.79 13.24 -1.07
N LYS A 12 -23.92 12.79 -1.64
CA LYS A 12 -24.41 13.32 -2.92
C LYS A 12 -24.92 14.76 -2.83
N ASP A 13 -25.37 15.17 -1.64
CA ASP A 13 -25.87 16.52 -1.37
C ASP A 13 -24.73 17.50 -0.99
N VAL A 14 -23.46 17.04 -0.98
CA VAL A 14 -22.29 17.90 -0.71
C VAL A 14 -22.08 18.88 -1.87
N PRO A 15 -21.97 20.19 -1.58
CA PRO A 15 -21.73 21.17 -2.61
C PRO A 15 -20.32 21.01 -3.22
N VAL A 16 -20.22 21.28 -4.52
CA VAL A 16 -19.01 21.00 -5.34
C VAL A 16 -17.74 21.65 -4.77
N ASN A 17 -17.87 22.84 -4.18
CA ASN A 17 -16.78 23.58 -3.56
C ASN A 17 -16.21 22.94 -2.29
N ARG A 18 -16.85 21.89 -1.74
CA ARG A 18 -16.38 21.15 -0.55
C ARG A 18 -16.07 19.69 -0.83
N LEU A 19 -16.24 19.24 -2.08
CA LEU A 19 -15.94 17.86 -2.48
C LEU A 19 -14.49 17.48 -2.17
N GLU A 20 -13.55 18.41 -2.34
CA GLU A 20 -12.14 18.17 -2.09
C GLU A 20 -11.84 17.97 -0.59
N GLU A 21 -12.43 18.78 0.29
CA GLU A 21 -12.33 18.62 1.75
C GLU A 21 -12.88 17.25 2.20
N VAL A 22 -14.05 16.88 1.67
CA VAL A 22 -14.70 15.60 1.99
C VAL A 22 -13.87 14.43 1.47
N TYR A 23 -13.32 14.54 0.25
CA TYR A 23 -12.45 13.52 -0.33
C TYR A 23 -11.20 13.29 0.53
N GLN A 24 -10.54 14.36 0.96
CA GLN A 24 -9.37 14.27 1.84
C GLN A 24 -9.73 13.66 3.21
N PHE A 25 -10.87 14.05 3.77
CA PHE A 25 -11.34 13.52 5.04
C PHE A 25 -11.63 12.02 4.97
N VAL A 26 -12.38 11.56 3.97
CA VAL A 26 -12.67 10.13 3.74
C VAL A 26 -11.38 9.33 3.51
N HIS A 27 -10.41 9.89 2.79
CA HIS A 27 -9.09 9.28 2.62
C HIS A 27 -8.28 9.20 3.91
N SER A 28 -8.47 10.14 4.84
CA SER A 28 -7.82 10.10 6.15
C SER A 28 -8.42 9.03 7.07
N LEU A 29 -9.73 8.80 6.96
CA LEU A 29 -10.46 7.76 7.69
C LEU A 29 -10.14 6.37 7.17
N THR A 30 -9.73 6.24 5.91
CA THR A 30 -9.28 4.98 5.35
C THR A 30 -7.93 4.65 5.98
N PRO A 31 -7.81 3.59 6.80
CA PRO A 31 -6.53 3.23 7.38
C PRO A 31 -5.60 2.87 6.22
N LYS A 32 -4.70 3.79 5.84
CA LYS A 32 -3.49 3.41 5.10
C LYS A 32 -2.91 2.25 5.88
N ARG A 33 -2.72 1.11 5.23
CA ARG A 33 -2.19 -0.12 5.82
C ARG A 33 -0.92 0.28 6.57
N GLN A 34 -1.04 0.56 7.88
CA GLN A 34 0.08 1.07 8.65
C GLN A 34 1.03 -0.11 8.71
N ILE A 35 2.10 -0.02 7.94
CA ILE A 35 3.22 -0.93 8.10
C ILE A 35 3.65 -0.70 9.53
N SER A 36 3.39 -1.68 10.40
CA SER A 36 3.78 -1.58 11.80
C SER A 36 5.25 -1.15 11.86
N GLU A 37 5.62 -0.35 12.84
CA GLU A 37 7.00 0.12 12.95
C GLU A 37 7.99 -1.06 12.98
N ALA A 38 7.58 -2.19 13.55
CA ALA A 38 8.28 -3.46 13.50
C ALA A 38 8.47 -3.99 12.07
N ARG A 39 7.43 -3.98 11.23
CA ARG A 39 7.53 -4.37 9.82
C ARG A 39 8.39 -3.39 9.02
N ARG A 40 8.32 -2.08 9.32
CA ARG A 40 9.19 -1.07 8.69
C ARG A 40 10.66 -1.32 9.05
N LYS A 41 10.97 -1.52 10.33
CA LYS A 41 12.31 -1.88 10.81
C LYS A 41 12.83 -3.15 10.15
N LYS A 42 11.98 -4.18 10.04
CA LYS A 42 12.32 -5.43 9.34
C LYS A 42 12.57 -5.25 7.85
N ILE A 43 11.84 -4.38 7.16
CA ILE A 43 12.12 -4.08 5.74
C ILE A 43 13.46 -3.35 5.61
N LEU A 44 13.69 -2.35 6.46
CA LEU A 44 14.94 -1.56 6.43
C LEU A 44 16.17 -2.37 6.83
N SER A 45 16.04 -3.43 7.64
CA SER A 45 17.17 -4.32 7.92
C SER A 45 17.65 -5.11 6.70
N PHE A 46 16.87 -5.16 5.62
CA PHE A 46 17.28 -5.75 4.34
C PHE A 46 17.75 -4.72 3.31
N ALA A 47 17.81 -3.42 3.67
CA ALA A 47 18.29 -2.40 2.77
C ALA A 47 19.80 -2.58 2.55
N GLY A 48 20.24 -2.72 1.30
CA GLY A 48 21.64 -2.88 0.94
C GLY A 48 22.19 -4.31 0.98
N CYS A 49 21.34 -5.33 1.20
CA CYS A 49 21.78 -6.75 1.13
C CYS A 49 22.29 -7.20 -0.23
N PHE A 50 22.03 -6.39 -1.26
CA PHE A 50 22.42 -6.61 -2.65
C PHE A 50 23.21 -5.40 -3.16
N ALA A 51 23.98 -4.73 -2.30
CA ALA A 51 24.77 -3.56 -2.71
C ALA A 51 26.08 -3.95 -3.41
N ASP A 52 26.50 -5.19 -3.24
CA ASP A 52 27.76 -5.79 -3.72
C ASP A 52 27.57 -6.74 -4.91
N ILE A 53 26.33 -7.02 -5.30
CA ILE A 53 25.99 -7.82 -6.47
C ILE A 53 25.81 -6.90 -7.69
N ASP A 54 26.22 -7.37 -8.86
CA ASP A 54 25.94 -6.67 -10.10
C ASP A 54 24.52 -6.96 -10.62
N ASP A 55 24.07 -6.18 -11.59
CA ASP A 55 22.71 -6.29 -12.12
C ASP A 55 22.46 -7.64 -12.80
N ALA A 56 23.48 -8.27 -13.39
CA ALA A 56 23.33 -9.54 -14.10
C ALA A 56 23.09 -10.69 -13.12
N ASP A 57 23.90 -10.75 -12.06
CA ASP A 57 23.77 -11.74 -11.00
C ASP A 57 22.46 -11.54 -10.21
N TYR A 58 22.01 -10.30 -10.04
CA TYR A 58 20.71 -10.01 -9.43
C TYR A 58 19.53 -10.52 -10.28
N GLU A 59 19.55 -10.28 -11.59
CA GLU A 59 18.51 -10.76 -12.49
C GLU A 59 18.45 -12.30 -12.56
N GLU A 60 19.61 -12.98 -12.54
CA GLU A 60 19.67 -14.44 -12.46
C GLU A 60 19.03 -14.95 -11.15
N PHE A 61 19.38 -14.34 -10.02
CA PHE A 61 18.77 -14.67 -8.72
C PHE A 61 17.25 -14.50 -8.73
N VAL A 62 16.74 -13.42 -9.34
CA VAL A 62 15.29 -13.17 -9.47
C VAL A 62 14.62 -14.21 -10.37
N ALA A 63 15.26 -14.61 -11.48
CA ALA A 63 14.75 -15.63 -12.37
C ALA A 63 14.67 -17.00 -11.68
N HIS A 64 15.74 -17.42 -10.99
CA HIS A 64 15.81 -18.67 -10.26
C HIS A 64 14.77 -18.73 -9.14
N THR A 65 14.62 -17.67 -8.34
CA THR A 65 13.63 -17.61 -7.26
C THR A 65 12.18 -17.67 -7.77
N LYS A 66 11.88 -17.10 -8.95
CA LYS A 66 10.56 -17.25 -9.60
C LYS A 66 10.30 -18.68 -10.05
N GLN A 67 11.29 -19.34 -10.67
CA GLN A 67 11.17 -20.73 -11.12
C GLN A 67 10.91 -21.69 -9.95
N VAL A 68 11.68 -21.57 -8.87
CA VAL A 68 11.51 -22.42 -7.68
C VAL A 68 10.11 -22.23 -7.07
N ARG A 69 9.58 -21.00 -7.02
CA ARG A 69 8.23 -20.73 -6.49
C ARG A 69 7.09 -21.25 -7.35
N GLN A 70 7.33 -21.53 -8.63
CA GLN A 70 6.32 -22.11 -9.52
C GLN A 70 6.32 -23.65 -9.48
N GLN A 71 7.37 -24.25 -8.92
CA GLN A 71 7.50 -25.70 -8.76
C GLN A 71 6.88 -26.23 -7.44
N TYR A 72 6.43 -25.34 -6.56
CA TYR A 72 5.68 -25.64 -5.33
C TYR A 72 4.32 -24.93 -5.36
#